data_AF-A0A1T5FQD3-F1
#
_entry.id   AF-A0A1T5FQD3-F1
#
_cell.length_a   1.000
_cell.length_b   1.000
_cell.length_c   1.000
_cell.angle_alpha   90.00
_cell.angle_beta   90.00
_cell.angle_gamma   90.00
#
_symmetry.space_group_name_H-M   'P 1'
#
loop_
_entity.id
_entity.type
_entity.pdbx_description
1 polymer ?
#
loop_
_entity_poly.entity_id
_entity_poly.type
_entity_poly.pdbx_seq_one_letter_code
_entity_poly.pdbx_strand_id
1 'polypeptide(L)'
;FFDVIDRRYNKEGPNTMIFTSNLGPDKWGEYFSEDSSLLCSLDRIFDVATVFMIKGNSYRGKRCETISLSAGDPVSIAKSKP
;
A
#
# COMPACT_ATOMS: atom_id res chain seq x y z
N PHE A 1 -6.96 -13.13 -12.46
CA PHE A 1 -6.91 -11.65 -12.51
C PHE A 1 -7.53 -11.14 -13.80
N PHE A 2 -6.99 -11.58 -14.94
CA PHE A 2 -7.50 -11.26 -16.28
C PHE A 2 -9.02 -11.41 -16.45
N ASP A 3 -9.63 -12.54 -16.05
CA ASP A 3 -11.08 -12.76 -16.23
C ASP A 3 -11.97 -11.66 -15.63
N VAL A 4 -11.59 -11.12 -14.47
CA VAL A 4 -12.34 -10.04 -13.82
C VAL A 4 -12.22 -8.75 -14.62
N ILE A 5 -11.02 -8.46 -15.13
CA ILE A 5 -10.74 -7.30 -15.97
C ILE A 5 -11.50 -7.41 -17.29
N ASP A 6 -11.44 -8.58 -17.94
CA ASP A 6 -12.08 -8.83 -19.24
C ASP A 6 -13.60 -8.68 -19.15
N ARG A 7 -14.27 -9.29 -18.15
CA ARG A 7 -15.73 -9.14 -17.98
C ARG A 7 -16.17 -7.70 -17.73
N ARG A 8 -15.42 -6.97 -16.88
CA ARG A 8 -15.73 -5.56 -16.58
C ARG A 8 -15.47 -4.66 -17.78
N TYR A 9 -14.39 -4.90 -18.52
CA TYR A 9 -14.09 -4.19 -19.76
C TYR A 9 -15.20 -4.41 -20.81
N ASN A 10 -15.68 -5.65 -20.95
CA ASN A 10 -16.79 -6.04 -21.83
C ASN A 10 -18.17 -5.57 -21.35
N LYS A 11 -18.23 -4.75 -20.29
CA LYS A 11 -19.45 -4.13 -19.74
C LYS A 11 -20.51 -5.13 -19.28
N GLU A 12 -20.08 -6.31 -18.82
CA GLU A 12 -20.95 -7.25 -18.13
C GLU A 12 -21.25 -6.74 -16.70
N GLY A 13 -22.22 -5.81 -16.58
CA GLY A 13 -22.60 -5.17 -15.32
C GLY A 13 -21.83 -3.86 -15.02
N PRO A 14 -21.72 -3.44 -13.75
CA PRO A 14 -20.96 -2.24 -13.38
C PRO A 14 -19.49 -2.35 -13.82
N ASN A 15 -19.11 -1.50 -14.78
CA ASN A 15 -17.85 -1.60 -15.51
C ASN A 15 -16.75 -0.66 -14.98
N THR A 16 -17.09 0.30 -14.11
CA THR A 16 -16.08 1.16 -13.50
C THR A 16 -15.17 0.35 -12.59
N MET A 17 -13.87 0.49 -12.81
CA MET A 17 -12.81 -0.12 -12.02
C MET A 17 -11.96 0.98 -11.37
N ILE A 18 -11.70 0.85 -10.06
CA ILE A 18 -10.83 1.75 -9.32
C ILE A 18 -9.69 0.92 -8.73
N PHE A 19 -8.46 1.25 -9.11
CA PHE A 19 -7.25 0.59 -8.63
C PHE A 19 -6.46 1.52 -7.71
N THR A 20 -5.88 0.95 -6.66
CA THR A 20 -4.88 1.61 -5.84
C THR A 20 -3.66 0.72 -5.76
N SER A 21 -2.50 1.26 -6.11
CA SER A 21 -1.23 0.55 -5.93
C SER A 21 -0.19 1.50 -5.36
N ASN A 22 0.66 0.98 -4.48
CA ASN A 22 1.87 1.66 -4.03
C ASN A 22 3.04 1.47 -5.01
N LEU A 23 2.84 0.70 -6.08
CA LEU A 23 3.82 0.41 -7.13
C LEU A 23 3.29 0.82 -8.50
N GLY A 24 4.21 1.28 -9.36
CA GLY A 24 3.91 1.57 -10.76
C GLY A 24 3.54 0.29 -11.53
N PRO A 25 2.75 0.41 -12.62
CA PRO A 25 2.36 -0.74 -13.45
C PRO A 25 3.53 -1.54 -14.03
N ASP A 26 4.68 -0.88 -14.24
CA ASP A 26 5.94 -1.48 -14.68
C ASP A 26 6.46 -2.55 -13.72
N LYS A 27 6.12 -2.45 -12.43
CA LYS A 27 6.55 -3.40 -11.39
C LYS A 27 5.53 -4.49 -11.08
N TRP A 28 4.36 -4.47 -11.71
CA TRP A 28 3.32 -5.45 -11.39
C TRP A 28 3.71 -6.86 -11.82
N GLY A 29 4.56 -7.03 -12.84
CA GLY A 29 5.09 -8.32 -13.25
C GLY A 29 5.85 -9.06 -12.14
N GLU A 30 6.40 -8.35 -11.14
CA GLU A 30 7.05 -8.99 -10.00
C GLU A 30 6.06 -9.72 -9.06
N TYR A 31 4.77 -9.38 -9.13
CA TYR A 31 3.73 -9.84 -8.21
C TYR A 31 2.65 -10.71 -8.85
N PHE A 32 2.50 -10.66 -10.18
CA PHE A 32 1.59 -11.51 -10.91
C PHE A 32 2.39 -12.57 -11.67
N SER A 33 2.11 -13.85 -11.40
CA SER A 33 2.87 -14.99 -11.92
C SER A 33 2.61 -15.31 -13.41
N GLU A 34 1.76 -14.53 -14.08
CA GLU A 34 1.29 -14.80 -15.43
C GLU A 34 1.59 -13.62 -16.37
N ASP A 35 2.82 -13.56 -16.90
CA ASP A 35 3.28 -12.40 -17.68
C ASP A 35 2.37 -12.09 -18.88
N SER A 36 1.92 -13.10 -19.62
CA SER A 36 1.06 -12.89 -20.80
C SER A 36 -0.36 -12.44 -20.43
N SER A 37 -0.97 -13.04 -19.40
CA SER A 37 -2.31 -12.64 -18.96
C SER A 37 -2.30 -11.28 -18.26
N LEU A 38 -1.19 -10.94 -17.58
CA LEU A 38 -0.97 -9.63 -16.99
C LEU A 38 -0.92 -8.55 -18.07
N LEU A 39 -0.12 -8.74 -19.13
CA LEU A 39 -0.04 -7.77 -20.23
C LEU A 39 -1.41 -7.54 -20.88
N CYS A 40 -2.18 -8.61 -21.13
CA CYS A 40 -3.56 -8.50 -21.65
C CYS A 40 -4.51 -7.79 -20.67
N SER A 41 -4.28 -7.93 -19.37
CA SER A 41 -5.04 -7.23 -18.34
C SER A 41 -4.69 -5.74 -18.31
N LEU A 42 -3.41 -5.41 -18.38
CA LEU A 42 -2.92 -4.03 -18.39
C LEU A 42 -3.41 -3.27 -19.61
N ASP A 43 -3.41 -3.90 -20.78
CA ASP A 43 -3.97 -3.34 -22.02
C ASP A 43 -5.42 -2.88 -21.81
N ARG A 44 -6.27 -3.75 -21.24
CA ARG A 44 -7.67 -3.43 -20.92
C ARG A 44 -7.85 -2.41 -19.79
N ILE A 45 -6.98 -2.44 -18.78
CA ILE A 45 -7.03 -1.50 -17.65
C ILE A 45 -6.70 -0.08 -18.14
N PHE A 46 -5.71 0.07 -19.01
CA PHE A 46 -5.19 1.36 -19.46
C PHE A 46 -5.79 1.87 -20.78
N ASP A 47 -6.62 1.09 -21.47
CA ASP A 47 -7.35 1.52 -22.68
C ASP A 47 -8.18 2.80 -22.43
N VAL A 48 -8.93 2.85 -21.33
CA VAL A 48 -9.69 4.04 -20.90
C VAL A 48 -9.48 4.28 -19.40
N ALA A 49 -8.32 4.84 -19.05
CA ALA A 49 -7.94 5.11 -17.66
C ALA A 49 -7.67 6.59 -17.37
N THR A 50 -8.03 7.02 -16.16
CA THR A 50 -7.48 8.24 -15.55
C THR A 50 -6.51 7.82 -14.44
N VAL A 51 -5.25 8.22 -14.56
CA VAL A 51 -4.18 7.79 -13.64
C VAL A 51 -3.76 8.94 -12.75
N PHE A 52 -3.85 8.73 -11.43
CA PHE A 52 -3.42 9.69 -10.42
C PHE A 52 -2.15 9.23 -9.73
N MET A 53 -1.05 9.97 -9.91
CA MET A 53 0.20 9.72 -9.20
C MET A 53 0.20 10.51 -7.88
N ILE A 54 -0.11 9.82 -6.78
CA ILE A 54 -0.20 10.42 -5.45
C ILE A 54 1.17 10.37 -4.76
N LYS A 55 1.65 11.53 -4.30
CA LYS A 55 2.88 11.65 -3.52
C LYS A 55 2.61 12.39 -2.21
N GLY A 56 3.41 12.10 -1.20
CA GLY A 56 3.36 12.75 0.10
C GLY A 56 3.69 11.80 1.23
N ASN A 57 3.88 12.36 2.42
CA ASN A 57 4.09 11.57 3.63
C ASN A 57 2.81 10.80 3.99
N SER A 58 2.99 9.62 4.57
CA SER A 58 1.87 8.83 5.10
C SER A 58 1.00 9.69 6.00
N TYR A 59 -0.31 9.62 5.79
CA TYR A 59 -1.26 10.25 6.71
C TYR A 59 -1.33 9.49 8.04
N ARG A 60 -0.99 8.19 8.03
CA ARG A 60 -0.99 7.35 9.23
C ARG A 60 0.03 7.89 10.22
N GLY A 61 -0.33 7.94 11.50
CA GLY A 61 0.57 8.37 12.56
C GLY A 61 0.84 9.88 12.64
N LYS A 62 0.18 10.72 11.84
CA LYS A 62 0.35 12.19 11.93
C LYS A 62 0.04 12.80 13.30
N ARG A 63 -0.77 12.10 14.12
CA ARG A 63 -1.09 12.47 15.51
C ARG A 63 -0.51 11.48 16.52
N CYS A 64 0.44 10.65 16.11
CA CYS A 64 1.08 9.68 16.98
C CYS A 64 2.11 10.41 17.84
N GLU A 65 1.83 10.55 19.14
CA GLU A 65 2.81 11.01 20.11
C GLU A 65 3.77 9.86 20.41
N THR A 66 5.06 10.07 20.12
CA THR A 66 6.11 9.11 20.47
C THR A 66 6.77 9.59 21.75
N ILE A 67 6.51 8.87 22.85
CA ILE A 67 7.15 9.12 24.14
C ILE A 67 8.31 8.16 24.30
N SER A 68 9.55 8.66 24.26
CA SER A 68 10.75 7.90 24.60
C SER A 68 11.09 8.09 26.07
N LEU A 69 11.17 7.01 26.84
CA LEU A 69 11.59 7.03 28.24
C LEU A 69 12.95 6.33 28.37
N SER A 70 13.85 6.90 29.16
CA SER A 70 15.11 6.28 29.57
C SER A 70 15.16 6.20 31.09
N ALA A 71 15.45 5.03 31.63
CA ALA A 71 15.72 4.88 33.06
C ALA A 71 17.15 5.38 33.36
N GLY A 72 17.29 6.24 34.36
CA GLY A 72 18.61 6.59 34.92
C GLY A 72 19.15 5.49 35.82
N ASP A 73 20.41 5.64 36.26
CA ASP A 73 21.03 4.71 37.19
C ASP A 73 20.25 4.63 38.52
N PRO A 74 20.15 3.44 39.15
CA PRO A 74 19.43 3.27 40.40
C PRO A 74 20.07 4.12 41.50
N VAL A 75 19.27 4.98 42.15
CA VAL A 75 19.71 5.74 43.33
C VAL A 75 19.90 4.75 44.48
N SER A 76 21.14 4.62 44.97
CA SER A 76 21.44 3.81 46.15
C SER A 76 20.78 4.43 47.38
N ILE A 77 19.73 3.79 47.88
CA ILE A 77 19.10 4.17 49.16
C ILE A 77 20.09 3.79 50.26
N ALA A 78 20.74 4.79 50.86
CA ALA A 78 21.60 4.58 52.02
C ALA A 78 20.77 3.98 53.16
N LYS A 79 21.09 2.75 53.57
CA LYS A 79 20.47 2.12 54.74
C LYS A 79 20.86 2.92 55.97
N SER A 80 19.92 3.63 56.58
CA SER A 80 20.09 4.16 57.94
C SER A 80 20.27 2.97 58.89
N LYS A 81 21.46 2.87 59.49
CA LYS A 81 21.70 1.90 60.57
C LYS A 81 20.85 2.27 61.81
N PRO A 82 20.34 1.27 62.55
CA PRO A 82 19.64 1.46 63.81
C PRO A 82 20.58 1.99 64.91
#